data_AF-A0A656Z2X2-F1
#
_entry.id   AF-A0A656Z2X2-F1
#
_cell.length_a   1.000
_cell.length_b   1.000
_cell.length_c   1.000
_cell.angle_alpha   90.00
_cell.angle_beta   90.00
_cell.angle_gamma   90.00
#
_symmetry.space_group_name_H-M   'P 1'
#
loop_
_entity.id
_entity.type
_entity.pdbx_description
1 polymer ?
#
loop_
_entity_poly.entity_id
_entity_poly.type
_entity_poly.pdbx_seq_one_letter_code
_entity_poly.pdbx_strand_id
1 'polypeptide(L)'
;GTWKRPNGTIISYAACGGGKYCGTVQTGEYKGKSIGTMSGKDGSYKGEVNKLDEGKTYTGKASVKGNTLSLSGCVMGGLICKSESLARHKRINKKGGF
;
A
#
# COMPACT_ATOMS: atom_id res chain seq x y z
N GLY A 1 -8.25 3.46 -1.45
CA GLY A 1 -7.65 4.79 -1.31
C GLY A 1 -6.22 4.79 -1.79
N THR A 2 -5.67 5.98 -2.04
CA THR A 2 -4.33 6.16 -2.62
C THR A 2 -3.31 6.52 -1.54
N TRP A 3 -2.12 5.95 -1.62
CA TRP A 3 -1.06 6.06 -0.63
C TRP A 3 0.27 6.39 -1.32
N LYS A 4 1.01 7.33 -0.76
CA LYS A 4 2.33 7.75 -1.21
C LYS A 4 3.38 7.12 -0.31
N ARG A 5 4.30 6.39 -0.92
CA ARG A 5 5.48 5.81 -0.27
C ARG A 5 6.54 6.89 -0.04
N PRO A 6 7.47 6.67 0.91
CA PRO A 6 8.59 7.60 1.17
C PRO A 6 9.44 7.87 -0.08
N ASN A 7 9.59 6.89 -0.95
CA ASN A 7 10.31 6.99 -2.22
C ASN A 7 9.56 7.81 -3.30
N GLY A 8 8.34 8.29 -3.01
CA GLY A 8 7.51 9.05 -3.95
C GLY A 8 6.54 8.23 -4.81
N THR A 9 6.65 6.89 -4.82
CA THR A 9 5.72 6.02 -5.55
C THR A 9 4.30 6.13 -4.98
N ILE A 10 3.31 6.25 -5.87
CA ILE A 10 1.91 6.34 -5.50
C ILE A 10 1.23 5.01 -5.82
N ILE A 11 0.51 4.46 -4.84
CA ILE A 11 -0.20 3.19 -4.95
C ILE A 11 -1.67 3.41 -4.63
N SER A 12 -2.55 2.95 -5.51
CA SER A 12 -3.99 2.96 -5.31
C SER A 12 -4.45 1.59 -4.85
N TYR A 13 -5.07 1.49 -3.67
CA TYR A 13 -5.74 0.27 -3.23
C TYR A 13 -7.23 0.41 -3.47
N ALA A 14 -7.80 -0.42 -4.33
CA ALA A 14 -9.23 -0.45 -4.63
C ALA A 14 -9.82 -1.80 -4.26
N ALA A 15 -11.10 -1.83 -3.87
CA ALA A 15 -11.80 -3.09 -3.63
C ALA A 15 -11.87 -3.87 -4.95
N CYS A 16 -11.47 -5.15 -4.92
CA CYS A 16 -11.45 -6.03 -6.09
C CYS A 16 -12.35 -7.26 -5.93
N GLY A 17 -13.27 -7.23 -4.95
CA GLY A 17 -14.26 -8.29 -4.68
C GLY A 17 -13.94 -9.11 -3.43
N GLY A 18 -14.98 -9.71 -2.83
CA GLY A 18 -14.83 -10.62 -1.69
C GLY A 18 -14.18 -10.02 -0.44
N GLY A 19 -14.34 -8.71 -0.19
CA GLY A 19 -13.71 -8.02 0.95
C GLY A 19 -12.20 -7.81 0.81
N LYS A 20 -11.65 -7.99 -0.41
CA LYS A 20 -10.24 -7.81 -0.72
C LYS A 20 -10.00 -6.46 -1.42
N TYR A 21 -8.79 -5.95 -1.23
CA TYR A 21 -8.29 -4.70 -1.77
C TYR A 21 -7.03 -4.97 -2.60
N CYS A 22 -7.09 -4.69 -3.88
CA CYS A 22 -5.97 -4.85 -4.80
C CYS A 22 -5.22 -3.53 -4.91
N GLY A 23 -3.90 -3.58 -4.68
CA GLY A 23 -3.00 -2.44 -4.81
C GLY A 23 -2.45 -2.34 -6.23
N THR A 24 -2.59 -1.18 -6.86
CA THR A 24 -2.09 -0.89 -8.21
C THR A 24 -1.21 0.34 -8.20
N VAL A 25 -0.04 0.25 -8.83
CA VAL A 25 0.92 1.36 -8.93
C VAL A 25 0.37 2.43 -9.88
N GLN A 26 0.41 3.67 -9.45
CA GLN A 26 -0.07 4.83 -10.21
C GLN A 26 1.07 5.62 -10.85
N THR A 27 2.28 5.55 -10.30
CA THR A 27 3.45 6.32 -10.75
C THR A 27 4.74 5.50 -10.70
N GLY A 28 5.72 5.89 -11.53
CA GLY A 28 7.01 5.22 -11.65
C GLY A 28 7.03 4.17 -12.76
N GLU A 29 8.09 3.36 -12.77
CA GLU A 29 8.37 2.34 -13.80
C GLU A 29 7.27 1.26 -13.88
N TYR A 30 6.71 0.87 -12.73
CA TYR A 30 5.70 -0.19 -12.65
C TYR A 30 4.25 0.31 -12.76
N LYS A 31 4.02 1.50 -13.31
CA LYS A 31 2.68 2.08 -13.42
C LYS A 31 1.70 1.11 -14.11
N GLY A 32 0.54 0.88 -13.48
CA GLY A 32 -0.49 -0.05 -13.95
C GLY A 32 -0.30 -1.50 -13.47
N LYS A 33 0.83 -1.85 -12.85
CA LYS A 33 1.04 -3.18 -12.28
C LYS A 33 0.40 -3.31 -10.91
N SER A 34 -0.12 -4.50 -10.61
CA SER A 34 -0.63 -4.86 -9.29
C SER A 34 0.54 -5.25 -8.37
N ILE A 35 0.60 -4.64 -7.20
CA ILE A 35 1.63 -4.90 -6.18
C ILE A 35 1.11 -5.78 -5.04
N GLY A 36 -0.04 -6.41 -5.21
CA GLY A 36 -0.57 -7.39 -4.26
C GLY A 36 -1.98 -7.07 -3.76
N THR A 37 -2.44 -7.92 -2.84
CA THR A 37 -3.82 -7.96 -2.39
C THR A 37 -3.87 -8.01 -0.87
N MET A 38 -4.66 -7.11 -0.29
CA MET A 38 -4.85 -6.97 1.15
C MET A 38 -6.31 -7.23 1.49
N SER A 39 -6.58 -7.95 2.56
CA SER A 39 -7.93 -8.28 3.04
C SER A 39 -8.07 -7.84 4.48
N GLY A 40 -9.19 -7.21 4.83
CA GLY A 40 -9.44 -6.76 6.19
C GLY A 40 -10.48 -5.66 6.30
N LYS A 41 -10.68 -5.18 7.52
CA LYS A 41 -11.72 -4.21 7.89
C LYS A 41 -11.22 -3.28 8.98
N ASP A 42 -11.94 -2.17 9.18
CA ASP A 42 -11.71 -1.22 10.29
C ASP A 42 -10.27 -0.70 10.39
N GLY A 43 -9.65 -0.43 9.23
CA GLY A 43 -8.27 0.06 9.18
C GLY A 43 -7.21 -1.00 9.47
N SER A 44 -7.57 -2.27 9.69
CA SER A 44 -6.62 -3.37 9.84
C SER A 44 -6.74 -4.34 8.67
N TYR A 45 -5.66 -4.45 7.91
CA TYR A 45 -5.58 -5.27 6.71
C TYR A 45 -4.42 -6.25 6.81
N LYS A 46 -4.57 -7.41 6.19
CA LYS A 46 -3.53 -8.44 6.08
C LYS A 46 -3.49 -8.98 4.67
N GLY A 47 -2.33 -9.33 4.18
CA GLY A 47 -2.20 -9.87 2.85
C GLY A 47 -0.76 -9.89 2.40
N GLU A 48 -0.57 -9.78 1.09
CA GLU A 48 0.72 -9.94 0.48
C GLU A 48 1.00 -8.79 -0.47
N VAL A 49 2.23 -8.30 -0.44
CA VAL A 49 2.74 -7.22 -1.26
C VAL A 49 3.87 -7.77 -2.11
N ASN A 50 3.67 -7.78 -3.41
CA ASN A 50 4.68 -8.07 -4.40
C ASN A 50 5.51 -6.81 -4.65
N LYS A 51 6.76 -6.85 -4.24
CA LYS A 51 7.76 -5.81 -4.45
C LYS A 51 8.35 -6.02 -5.84
N LEU A 52 7.72 -5.39 -6.84
CA LEU A 52 8.05 -5.56 -8.26
C LEU A 52 9.50 -5.19 -8.59
N ASP A 53 10.07 -4.25 -7.84
CA ASP A 53 11.47 -3.85 -7.92
C ASP A 53 12.46 -4.95 -7.50
N GLU A 54 12.05 -5.86 -6.62
CA GLU A 54 12.87 -7.01 -6.20
C GLU A 54 12.38 -8.34 -6.80
N GLY A 55 11.18 -8.37 -7.41
CA GLY A 55 10.51 -9.60 -7.80
C GLY A 55 10.14 -10.50 -6.62
N LYS A 56 9.96 -9.94 -5.41
CA LYS A 56 9.72 -10.70 -4.17
C LYS A 56 8.35 -10.43 -3.56
N THR A 57 7.74 -11.48 -3.00
CA THR A 57 6.49 -11.39 -2.24
C THR A 57 6.77 -11.24 -0.75
N TYR A 58 6.16 -10.22 -0.14
CA TYR A 58 6.21 -9.95 1.28
C TYR A 58 4.83 -10.17 1.88
N THR A 59 4.73 -11.02 2.89
CA THR A 59 3.48 -11.26 3.61
C THR A 59 3.45 -10.34 4.83
N GLY A 60 2.39 -9.55 4.95
CA GLY A 60 2.35 -8.47 5.93
C GLY A 60 0.96 -8.03 6.36
N LYS A 61 0.96 -7.08 7.28
CA LYS A 61 -0.23 -6.41 7.82
C LYS A 61 -0.10 -4.91 7.54
N ALA A 62 -1.22 -4.28 7.17
CA ALA A 62 -1.33 -2.84 7.09
C ALA A 62 -2.29 -2.33 8.15
N SER A 63 -1.92 -1.28 8.86
CA SER A 63 -2.80 -0.56 9.78
C SER A 63 -2.95 0.87 9.31
N VAL A 64 -4.19 1.32 9.16
CA VAL A 64 -4.54 2.69 8.75
C VAL A 64 -5.01 3.46 9.98
N LYS A 65 -4.27 4.51 10.32
CA LYS A 65 -4.62 5.47 11.37
C LYS A 65 -4.75 6.85 10.74
N GLY A 66 -6.00 7.28 10.53
CA GLY A 66 -6.32 8.57 9.89
C GLY A 66 -5.72 8.70 8.47
N ASN A 67 -4.68 9.51 8.34
CA ASN A 67 -3.96 9.76 7.09
C ASN A 67 -2.63 8.98 6.96
N THR A 68 -2.32 8.09 7.89
CA THR A 68 -1.09 7.29 7.86
C THR A 68 -1.44 5.82 7.73
N LEU A 69 -0.73 5.11 6.85
CA LEU A 69 -0.83 3.66 6.69
C LEU A 69 0.52 3.06 7.07
N SER A 70 0.55 2.30 8.15
CA SER A 70 1.73 1.56 8.60
C SER A 70 1.67 0.15 8.02
N LEU A 71 2.61 -0.18 7.15
CA LEU A 71 2.87 -1.55 6.69
C LEU A 71 3.91 -2.20 7.58
N SER A 72 3.69 -3.45 7.94
CA SER A 72 4.68 -4.32 8.53
C SER A 72 4.60 -5.67 7.83
N GLY A 73 5.65 -6.08 7.14
CA GLY A 73 5.68 -7.34 6.41
C GLY A 73 7.05 -8.00 6.47
N CYS A 74 7.06 -9.33 6.44
CA CYS A 74 8.29 -10.10 6.36
C CYS A 74 8.36 -10.78 4.99
N VAL A 75 9.58 -10.96 4.48
CA VAL A 75 9.79 -11.74 3.26
C VAL A 75 9.33 -13.16 3.49
N MET A 76 8.82 -13.82 2.44
CA MET A 76 8.52 -15.25 2.46
C MET A 76 9.83 -16.02 2.77
N GLY A 77 9.99 -16.46 4.02
CA GLY A 77 11.26 -16.98 4.55
C GLY A 77 11.68 -16.40 5.91
N GLY A 78 10.96 -15.41 6.45
CA GLY A 78 11.03 -15.00 7.87
C GLY A 78 12.29 -14.26 8.31
N LEU A 79 13.33 -14.18 7.47
CA LEU A 79 14.62 -13.60 7.85
C LEU A 79 14.66 -12.06 7.82
N ILE A 80 13.79 -11.43 7.03
CA ILE A 80 13.79 -9.97 6.84
C ILE A 80 12.38 -9.44 7.03
N CYS A 81 12.18 -8.74 8.14
CA CYS A 81 10.95 -8.00 8.42
C CYS A 81 11.18 -6.51 8.20
N LYS A 82 10.32 -5.89 7.40
CA LYS A 82 10.34 -4.45 7.14
C LYS A 82 9.04 -3.82 7.59
N SER A 83 9.16 -2.63 8.14
CA SER A 83 8.01 -1.76 8.37
C SER A 83 8.22 -0.46 7.61
N GLU A 84 7.14 0.05 7.02
CA GLU A 84 7.15 1.26 6.22
C GLU A 84 5.86 2.02 6.49
N SER A 85 5.96 3.34 6.69
CA SER A 85 4.79 4.20 6.85
C SER A 85 4.54 4.98 5.58
N LEU A 86 3.33 4.83 5.03
CA LEU A 86 2.86 5.53 3.85
C LEU A 86 1.93 6.67 4.28
N ALA A 87 2.06 7.80 3.61
CA ALA A 87 1.14 8.90 3.77
C ALA A 87 -0.05 8.72 2.82
N ARG A 88 -1.27 9.03 3.27
CA ARG A 88 -2.45 9.06 2.40
C ARG A 88 -2.22 10.09 1.32
N HIS A 89 -2.18 9.65 0.07
CA HIS A 89 -2.17 10.53 -1.08
C HIS A 89 -3.60 11.04 -1.28
N LYS A 90 -4.01 11.98 -0.41
CA LYS A 90 -5.13 12.85 -0.74
C LYS A 90 -4.67 13.68 -1.94
N ARG A 91 -5.45 13.69 -3.03
CA ARG A 91 -5.47 14.89 -3.86
C ARG A 91 -5.74 16.02 -2.89
N ILE A 92 -4.72 16.83 -2.62
CA ILE A 92 -4.92 18.14 -2.04
C ILE A 92 -5.88 18.84 -3.00
N ASN A 93 -7.17 18.78 -2.70
CA ASN A 93 -8.00 19.94 -2.96
C ASN A 93 -7.33 21.04 -2.13
N LYS A 94 -6.40 21.76 -2.75
CA LYS A 94 -6.15 23.15 -2.40
C LYS A 94 -7.49 23.87 -2.61
N LYS A 95 -8.42 23.75 -1.67
CA LYS A 95 -9.45 24.76 -1.46
C LYS A 95 -8.99 25.57 -0.27
N GLY A 96 -8.79 26.85 -0.49
CA GLY A 96 -8.27 27.79 0.49
C GLY A 96 -7.00 28.49 0.00
N GLY A 97 -6.99 28.95 -1.25
CA GLY A 97 -6.49 30.30 -1.45
C GLY A 97 -7.58 31.23 -0.93
N PHE A 98 -7.24 31.99 0.10
CA PHE A 98 -7.75 33.34 0.33
C PHE A 98 -6.68 34.08 1.14
#